data_AF-A0A5E4LW40-F1
#
_entry.id   AF-A0A5E4LW40-F1
#
_cell.length_a   1.000
_cell.length_b   1.000
_cell.length_c   1.000
_cell.angle_alpha   90.00
_cell.angle_beta   90.00
_cell.angle_gamma   90.00
#
_symmetry.space_group_name_H-M   'P 1'
#
loop_
_entity.id
_entity.type
_entity.pdbx_description
1 polymer ?
#
loop_
_entity_poly.entity_id
_entity_poly.type
_entity_poly.pdbx_seq_one_letter_code
_entity_poly.pdbx_strand_id
1 'polypeptide(L)'
;MKSSNTEEFTIKARKIHGNKYDYSKVNYIDWKTKICIICPIHGEFWQTPNGHLNGKGCVTCGHNTVVLQERSNTKNFVIKATGIHKNKYDYSKVKYVNNHTMVVITCKIHGDFLQTPSEHLCGYGCSVCGGNVRYTNETFAARASKVHKGKYDYTKVKYVNAHTKVVIICEKHGPFEQTPTDHLRGKGCPRCKESLGEKRINEILKTLNMNFRRQYRIPECQDKQVLPFDFGVLNEKNCLQFLIEFQGSQHFHPVDRWGGEENFVVIQNHDEIKKTFCERNNIPLLTIFYWNKNLEETIKDAIARYC
;
A
#
# COMPACT_ATOMS: atom_id res chain seq x y z
N MET A 1 5.27 42.05 63.35
CA MET A 1 6.42 42.59 62.60
C MET A 1 7.17 41.42 61.97
N LYS A 2 7.05 41.20 60.65
CA LYS A 2 7.90 40.21 59.96
C LYS A 2 9.33 40.76 59.98
N SER A 3 10.30 39.99 60.46
CA SER A 3 11.68 40.48 60.61
C SER A 3 12.27 40.83 59.24
N SER A 4 13.12 41.86 59.19
CA SER A 4 13.78 42.39 57.98
C SER A 4 14.40 41.29 57.08
N ASN A 5 14.74 40.13 57.66
CA ASN A 5 15.42 39.04 56.97
C ASN A 5 14.47 38.16 56.13
N THR A 6 13.18 38.06 56.50
CA THR A 6 12.21 37.28 55.70
C THR A 6 11.84 38.02 54.43
N GLU A 7 11.64 39.33 54.52
CA GLU A 7 11.30 40.17 53.37
C GLU A 7 12.46 40.20 52.35
N GLU A 8 13.69 40.37 52.84
CA GLU A 8 14.90 40.33 52.01
C GLU A 8 15.06 38.98 51.27
N PHE A 9 14.79 37.86 51.95
CA PHE A 9 14.80 36.54 51.32
C PHE A 9 13.78 36.46 50.18
N THR A 10 12.54 36.91 50.41
CA THR A 10 11.48 36.84 49.38
C THR A 10 11.78 37.70 48.16
N ILE A 11 12.40 38.87 48.34
CA ILE A 11 12.88 39.71 47.22
C ILE A 11 13.95 38.97 46.42
N LYS A 12 14.94 38.38 47.08
CA LYS A 12 16.00 37.59 46.43
C LYS A 12 15.43 36.37 45.70
N ALA A 13 14.49 35.66 46.30
CA ALA A 13 13.84 34.49 45.70
C ALA A 13 13.00 34.87 44.47
N ARG A 14 12.28 36.00 44.51
CA ARG A 14 11.54 36.54 43.35
C ARG A 14 12.45 36.98 42.21
N LYS A 15 13.65 37.48 42.47
CA LYS A 15 14.63 37.79 41.41
C LYS A 15 15.06 36.54 40.63
N ILE A 16 15.08 35.37 41.26
CA ILE A 16 15.56 34.12 40.66
C ILE A 16 14.42 33.34 40.00
N HIS A 17 13.29 33.21 40.69
CA HIS A 17 12.17 32.37 40.24
C HIS A 17 11.00 33.18 39.66
N GLY A 18 11.09 34.50 39.62
CA GLY A 18 9.98 35.38 39.23
C GLY A 18 8.78 35.22 40.17
N ASN A 19 7.57 35.23 39.60
CA ASN A 19 6.31 35.06 40.33
C ASN A 19 5.86 33.58 40.43
N LYS A 20 6.81 32.63 40.34
CA LYS A 20 6.51 31.20 40.25
C LYS A 20 6.05 30.55 41.56
N TYR A 21 6.38 31.14 42.70
CA TYR A 21 6.09 30.58 44.02
C TYR A 21 5.47 31.64 44.95
N ASP A 22 4.62 31.18 45.86
CA ASP A 22 4.08 31.98 46.95
C ASP A 22 4.89 31.72 48.24
N TYR A 23 5.26 32.82 48.90
CA TYR A 23 6.09 32.86 50.11
C TYR A 23 5.30 33.34 51.34
N SER A 24 3.97 33.35 51.26
CA SER A 24 3.06 33.78 52.33
C SER A 24 3.33 33.11 53.68
N LYS A 25 3.76 31.84 53.66
CA LYS A 25 4.10 31.00 54.83
C LYS A 25 5.59 30.90 55.15
N VAL A 26 6.46 31.68 54.50
CA VAL A 26 7.89 31.67 54.82
C VAL A 26 8.14 32.34 56.16
N ASN A 27 8.85 31.62 57.03
CA ASN A 27 9.46 32.15 58.24
C ASN A 27 10.96 31.92 58.17
N TYR A 28 11.73 32.96 57.81
CA TYR A 28 13.17 32.82 57.62
C TYR A 28 13.92 32.95 58.94
N ILE A 29 14.72 31.95 59.26
CA ILE A 29 15.56 31.89 60.47
C ILE A 29 17.03 31.99 60.07
N ASP A 30 17.49 31.05 59.24
CA ASP A 30 18.85 30.99 58.73
C ASP A 30 18.89 30.33 57.33
N TRP A 31 20.09 30.20 56.75
CA TRP A 31 20.27 29.70 55.38
C TRP A 31 20.17 28.17 55.21
N LYS A 32 20.26 27.41 56.31
CA LYS A 32 20.18 25.93 56.37
C LYS A 32 18.81 25.42 56.80
N THR A 33 18.07 26.18 57.61
CA THR A 33 16.78 25.78 58.15
C THR A 33 15.72 25.80 57.06
N LYS A 34 15.00 24.69 56.89
CA LYS A 34 14.00 24.56 55.83
C LYS A 34 12.84 25.52 56.06
N ILE A 35 12.41 26.17 54.98
CA ILE A 35 11.24 27.04 54.94
C ILE A 35 10.14 26.39 54.10
N CYS A 36 8.89 26.72 54.41
CA CYS A 36 7.73 26.31 53.62
C CYS A 36 7.50 27.29 52.48
N ILE A 37 7.53 26.79 51.24
CA ILE A 37 7.29 27.54 50.01
C ILE A 37 6.07 26.92 49.33
N ILE A 38 5.19 27.73 48.76
CA ILE A 38 3.96 27.25 48.13
C ILE A 38 4.14 27.28 46.61
N CYS A 39 4.01 26.12 45.98
CA CYS A 39 3.89 26.01 44.54
C CYS A 39 2.41 26.07 44.14
N PRO A 40 2.01 26.94 43.19
CA PRO A 40 0.62 27.01 42.71
C PRO A 40 0.09 25.70 42.13
N ILE A 41 0.97 24.79 41.70
CA ILE A 41 0.61 23.52 41.05
C ILE A 41 0.57 22.36 42.05
N HIS A 42 1.52 22.30 42.99
CA HIS A 42 1.73 21.12 43.87
C HIS A 42 1.53 21.42 45.35
N GLY A 43 1.15 22.65 45.70
CA GLY A 43 0.96 23.08 47.08
C GLY A 43 2.27 23.29 47.82
N GLU A 44 2.24 23.09 49.14
CA GLU A 44 3.35 23.36 50.05
C GLU A 44 4.51 22.38 49.88
N PHE A 45 5.73 22.92 49.82
CA PHE A 45 6.96 22.13 49.80
C PHE A 45 8.06 22.81 50.60
N TRP A 46 9.02 22.01 51.08
CA TRP A 46 10.04 22.47 52.02
C TRP A 46 11.43 22.50 51.38
N GLN A 47 12.10 23.65 51.47
CA GLN A 47 13.48 23.81 50.98
C GLN A 47 14.30 24.70 51.90
N THR A 48 15.62 24.50 51.90
CA THR A 48 16.56 25.41 52.55
C THR A 48 16.67 26.71 51.74
N PRO A 49 16.71 27.89 52.37
CA PRO A 49 16.90 29.17 51.67
C PRO A 49 18.12 29.19 50.75
N ASN A 50 19.27 28.66 51.19
CA ASN A 50 20.47 28.57 50.35
C ASN A 50 20.24 27.73 49.08
N GLY A 51 19.59 26.58 49.21
CA GLY A 51 19.24 25.74 48.06
C GLY A 51 18.30 26.45 47.09
N HIS A 52 17.28 27.13 47.60
CA HIS A 52 16.29 27.82 46.79
C HIS A 52 16.87 29.03 46.05
N LEU A 53 17.73 29.81 46.73
CA LEU A 53 18.47 30.94 46.14
C LEU A 53 19.59 30.51 45.19
N ASN A 54 19.99 29.25 45.18
CA ASN A 54 20.86 28.69 44.13
C ASN A 54 20.06 28.15 42.93
N GLY A 55 18.77 28.51 42.81
CA GLY A 55 17.93 28.14 41.67
C GLY A 55 17.22 26.79 41.78
N LYS A 56 17.29 26.09 42.93
CA LYS A 56 16.53 24.85 43.12
C LYS A 56 15.04 25.18 43.26
N GLY A 57 14.22 24.65 42.34
CA GLY A 57 12.76 24.81 42.35
C GLY A 57 12.04 23.61 42.96
N CYS A 58 10.71 23.63 42.90
CA CYS A 58 9.84 22.53 43.31
C CYS A 58 10.20 21.22 42.59
N VAL A 59 10.49 20.16 43.35
CA VAL A 59 10.94 18.85 42.83
C VAL A 59 9.87 18.15 42.00
N THR A 60 8.59 18.27 42.38
CA THR A 60 7.45 17.71 41.65
C THR A 60 7.19 18.45 40.34
N CYS A 61 7.36 19.78 40.29
CA CYS A 61 7.41 20.51 39.01
C CYS A 61 8.58 20.05 38.14
N GLY A 62 9.76 19.85 38.74
CA GLY A 62 10.95 19.35 38.04
C GLY A 62 10.68 18.01 37.35
N HIS A 63 10.08 17.05 38.06
CA HIS A 63 9.68 15.76 37.51
C HIS A 63 8.59 15.83 36.43
N ASN A 64 7.55 16.67 36.61
CA ASN A 64 6.50 16.83 35.59
C ASN A 64 7.03 17.48 34.29
N THR A 65 8.07 18.30 34.39
CA THR A 65 8.74 18.88 33.22
C THR A 65 9.46 17.81 32.41
N VAL A 66 10.03 16.79 33.06
CA VAL A 66 10.64 15.62 32.39
C VAL A 66 9.59 14.79 31.65
N VAL A 67 8.43 14.53 32.25
CA VAL A 67 7.34 13.76 31.58
C VAL A 67 6.75 14.51 30.37
N LEU A 68 6.61 15.84 30.48
CA LEU A 68 6.18 16.68 29.35
C LEU A 68 7.27 16.78 28.27
N GLN A 69 8.55 16.81 28.65
CA GLN A 69 9.70 16.74 27.74
C GLN A 69 9.82 15.37 27.07
N GLU A 70 9.55 14.25 27.74
CA GLU A 70 9.52 12.90 27.15
C GLU A 70 8.41 12.75 26.11
N ARG A 71 7.22 13.29 26.40
CA ARG A 71 6.10 13.36 25.44
C ARG A 71 6.41 14.29 24.27
N SER A 72 7.08 15.42 24.54
CA SER A 72 7.58 16.34 23.51
C SER A 72 8.66 15.68 22.64
N ASN A 73 9.58 14.91 23.24
CA ASN A 73 10.68 14.23 22.57
C ASN A 73 10.19 13.09 21.68
N THR A 74 9.22 12.30 22.15
CA THR A 74 8.57 11.27 21.33
C THR A 74 7.84 11.91 20.15
N LYS A 75 7.04 12.96 20.38
CA LYS A 75 6.37 13.69 19.29
C LYS A 75 7.37 14.33 18.31
N ASN A 76 8.44 14.93 18.80
CA ASN A 76 9.49 15.54 17.99
C ASN A 76 10.22 14.51 17.13
N PHE A 77 10.54 13.34 17.69
CA PHE A 77 11.07 12.21 16.92
C PHE A 77 10.10 11.81 15.81
N VAL A 78 8.82 11.61 16.13
CA VAL A 78 7.79 11.21 15.15
C VAL A 78 7.65 12.24 14.03
N ILE A 79 7.64 13.55 14.35
CA ILE A 79 7.58 14.61 13.33
C ILE A 79 8.78 14.54 12.39
N LYS A 80 10.00 14.45 12.93
CA LYS A 80 11.23 14.36 12.12
C LYS A 80 11.27 13.08 11.28
N ALA A 81 10.93 11.95 11.87
CA ALA A 81 10.89 10.66 11.20
C ALA A 81 9.82 10.63 10.08
N THR A 82 8.66 11.24 10.32
CA THR A 82 7.62 11.41 9.29
C THR A 82 8.07 12.35 8.17
N GLY A 83 8.86 13.38 8.45
CA GLY A 83 9.45 14.23 7.41
C GLY A 83 10.39 13.47 6.46
N ILE A 84 11.21 12.57 7.00
CA ILE A 84 12.19 11.80 6.22
C ILE A 84 11.52 10.65 5.45
N HIS A 85 10.69 9.86 6.15
CA HIS A 85 10.14 8.62 5.61
C HIS A 85 8.71 8.76 5.08
N LYS A 86 8.13 9.96 5.16
CA LYS A 86 6.75 10.25 4.77
C LYS A 86 5.79 9.26 5.43
N ASN A 87 4.91 8.64 4.64
CA ASN A 87 3.85 7.77 5.13
C ASN A 87 4.23 6.27 5.14
N LYS A 88 5.53 5.94 5.22
CA LYS A 88 6.02 4.54 5.14
C LYS A 88 5.90 3.76 6.46
N TYR A 89 5.95 4.44 7.60
CA TYR A 89 5.98 3.82 8.92
C TYR A 89 4.86 4.35 9.82
N ASP A 90 4.46 3.52 10.77
CA ASP A 90 3.63 3.88 11.91
C ASP A 90 4.48 3.88 13.18
N TYR A 91 4.28 4.90 14.02
CA TYR A 91 5.05 5.15 15.23
C TYR A 91 4.20 5.04 16.50
N SER A 92 2.99 4.47 16.39
CA SER A 92 2.04 4.32 17.51
C SER A 92 2.63 3.55 18.71
N LYS A 93 3.65 2.71 18.48
CA LYS A 93 4.33 1.90 19.50
C LYS A 93 5.67 2.49 19.98
N VAL A 94 6.07 3.65 19.47
CA VAL A 94 7.37 4.24 19.81
C VAL A 94 7.35 4.80 21.23
N LYS A 95 8.34 4.38 22.03
CA LYS A 95 8.67 4.96 23.33
C LYS A 95 10.08 5.53 23.25
N TYR A 96 10.19 6.82 22.96
CA TYR A 96 11.48 7.47 22.80
C TYR A 96 12.13 7.73 24.15
N VAL A 97 13.36 7.24 24.33
CA VAL A 97 14.17 7.49 25.53
C VAL A 97 15.37 8.37 25.17
N ASN A 98 16.14 7.96 24.17
CA ASN A 98 17.29 8.70 23.63
C ASN A 98 17.58 8.23 22.19
N ASN A 99 18.64 8.76 21.55
CA ASN A 99 18.96 8.46 20.16
C ASN A 99 19.61 7.08 19.91
N HIS A 100 20.04 6.38 20.95
CA HIS A 100 20.77 5.12 20.88
C HIS A 100 19.95 3.92 21.38
N THR A 101 18.89 4.15 22.17
CA THR A 101 17.97 3.11 22.60
C THR A 101 17.06 2.70 21.45
N MET A 102 16.98 1.41 21.17
CA MET A 102 16.10 0.89 20.13
C MET A 102 14.63 1.20 20.42
N VAL A 103 13.90 1.61 19.38
CA VAL A 103 12.46 1.83 19.42
C VAL A 103 11.75 0.87 18.48
N VAL A 104 10.50 0.54 18.79
CA VAL A 104 9.64 -0.29 17.93
C VAL A 104 8.98 0.60 16.90
N ILE A 105 9.29 0.38 15.63
CA ILE A 105 8.71 1.08 14.49
C ILE A 105 7.89 0.08 13.68
N THR A 106 6.68 0.45 13.26
CA THR A 106 5.80 -0.44 12.51
C THR A 106 5.88 -0.11 11.02
N CYS A 107 6.40 -1.04 10.21
CA CYS A 107 6.33 -0.92 8.76
C CYS A 107 4.98 -1.40 8.23
N LYS A 108 4.35 -0.62 7.34
CA LYS A 108 3.08 -1.00 6.69
C LYS A 108 3.19 -2.27 5.82
N ILE A 109 4.40 -2.67 5.44
CA ILE A 109 4.65 -3.83 4.57
C ILE A 109 4.78 -5.12 5.39
N HIS A 110 5.68 -5.14 6.37
CA HIS A 110 6.10 -6.36 7.08
C HIS A 110 5.94 -6.28 8.62
N GLY A 111 5.32 -5.22 9.14
CA GLY A 111 5.06 -5.08 10.57
C GLY A 111 6.23 -4.49 11.38
N ASP A 112 6.24 -4.81 12.67
CA ASP A 112 7.10 -4.20 13.67
C ASP A 112 8.57 -4.60 13.48
N PHE A 113 9.48 -3.64 13.66
CA PHE A 113 10.92 -3.87 13.70
C PHE A 113 11.58 -2.91 14.69
N LEU A 114 12.78 -3.29 15.14
CA LEU A 114 13.59 -2.48 16.06
C LEU A 114 14.63 -1.69 15.29
N GLN A 115 14.78 -0.41 15.64
CA GLN A 115 15.83 0.46 15.12
C GLN A 115 16.14 1.57 16.11
N THR A 116 17.37 2.10 16.10
CA THR A 116 17.68 3.28 16.91
C THR A 116 17.12 4.55 16.25
N PRO A 117 16.65 5.54 17.04
CA PRO A 117 16.20 6.81 16.49
C PRO A 117 17.26 7.54 15.66
N SER A 118 18.55 7.46 16.03
CA SER A 118 19.63 8.07 15.27
C SER A 118 19.71 7.51 13.85
N GLU A 119 19.75 6.19 13.70
CA GLU A 119 19.80 5.53 12.39
C GLU A 119 18.55 5.85 11.58
N HIS A 120 17.39 5.78 12.21
CA HIS A 120 16.13 6.05 11.53
C HIS A 120 16.06 7.49 11.00
N LEU A 121 16.54 8.46 11.77
CA LEU A 121 16.63 9.87 11.36
C LEU A 121 17.74 10.15 10.34
N CYS A 122 18.75 9.29 10.22
CA CYS A 122 19.72 9.34 9.11
C CYS A 122 19.15 8.79 7.79
N GLY A 123 17.90 8.33 7.78
CA GLY A 123 17.23 7.80 6.58
C GLY A 123 17.35 6.29 6.40
N TYR A 124 17.95 5.57 7.37
CA TYR A 124 17.93 4.11 7.35
C TYR A 124 16.51 3.61 7.60
N GLY A 125 16.02 2.74 6.72
CA GLY A 125 14.69 2.13 6.84
C GLY A 125 14.72 0.73 7.46
N CYS A 126 13.57 0.05 7.41
CA CYS A 126 13.50 -1.38 7.69
C CYS A 126 14.48 -2.18 6.83
N SER A 127 15.28 -3.04 7.46
CA SER A 127 16.17 -3.99 6.78
C SER A 127 15.43 -4.88 5.79
N VAL A 128 14.18 -5.26 6.09
CA VAL A 128 13.32 -6.06 5.19
C VAL A 128 12.96 -5.28 3.91
N CYS A 129 12.69 -3.98 4.02
CA CYS A 129 12.36 -3.14 2.87
C CYS A 129 13.60 -2.65 2.12
N GLY A 130 14.70 -2.47 2.84
CA GLY A 130 16.02 -2.09 2.32
C GLY A 130 16.79 -3.24 1.68
N GLY A 131 16.26 -4.47 1.71
CA GLY A 131 16.81 -5.63 0.97
C GLY A 131 17.75 -6.55 1.75
N ASN A 132 17.87 -6.38 3.08
CA ASN A 132 18.84 -7.12 3.91
C ASN A 132 18.26 -8.31 4.70
N VAL A 133 16.98 -8.63 4.58
CA VAL A 133 16.37 -9.79 5.26
C VAL A 133 15.97 -10.84 4.22
N ARG A 134 16.43 -12.09 4.44
CA ARG A 134 15.97 -13.26 3.67
C ARG A 134 14.47 -13.44 3.89
N TYR A 135 13.68 -13.45 2.83
CA TYR A 135 12.26 -13.77 2.95
C TYR A 135 12.10 -15.21 3.45
N THR A 136 11.12 -15.42 4.32
CA THR A 136 10.54 -16.75 4.58
C THR A 136 9.46 -17.06 3.55
N ASN A 137 9.00 -18.32 3.48
CA ASN A 137 7.90 -18.72 2.60
C ASN A 137 6.63 -17.90 2.87
N GLU A 138 6.32 -17.68 4.15
CA GLU A 138 5.11 -17.00 4.61
C GLU A 138 5.17 -15.50 4.29
N THR A 139 6.33 -14.87 4.50
CA THR A 139 6.52 -13.45 4.20
C THR A 139 6.50 -13.17 2.70
N PHE A 140 7.03 -14.09 1.87
CA PHE A 140 6.89 -14.01 0.42
C PHE A 140 5.41 -14.15 0.00
N ALA A 141 4.71 -15.18 0.48
CA ALA A 141 3.32 -15.45 0.13
C ALA A 141 2.40 -14.28 0.51
N ALA A 142 2.53 -13.74 1.73
CA ALA A 142 1.72 -12.60 2.18
C ALA A 142 1.93 -11.36 1.31
N ARG A 143 3.19 -11.08 0.90
CA ARG A 143 3.51 -9.94 0.04
C ARG A 143 3.03 -10.15 -1.39
N ALA A 144 3.21 -11.36 -1.94
CA ALA A 144 2.75 -11.73 -3.27
C ALA A 144 1.21 -11.69 -3.36
N SER A 145 0.49 -12.15 -2.33
CA SER A 145 -0.96 -12.02 -2.22
C SER A 145 -1.43 -10.57 -2.25
N LYS A 146 -0.74 -9.65 -1.56
CA LYS A 146 -1.06 -8.20 -1.63
C LYS A 146 -0.85 -7.62 -3.03
N VAL A 147 0.27 -7.95 -3.69
CA VAL A 147 0.59 -7.46 -5.04
C VAL A 147 -0.43 -7.94 -6.07
N HIS A 148 -0.84 -9.20 -5.98
CA HIS A 148 -1.73 -9.84 -6.95
C HIS A 148 -3.19 -9.97 -6.48
N LYS A 149 -3.57 -9.25 -5.41
CA LYS A 149 -4.94 -9.22 -4.86
C LYS A 149 -5.55 -10.62 -4.64
N GLY A 150 -4.74 -11.55 -4.13
CA GLY A 150 -5.18 -12.93 -3.82
C GLY A 150 -5.38 -13.85 -5.04
N LYS A 151 -4.86 -13.50 -6.23
CA LYS A 151 -5.08 -14.25 -7.49
C LYS A 151 -4.34 -15.61 -7.58
N TYR A 152 -3.40 -15.89 -6.70
CA TYR A 152 -2.53 -17.08 -6.79
C TYR A 152 -2.47 -17.81 -5.46
N ASP A 153 -2.30 -19.12 -5.55
CA ASP A 153 -2.03 -19.99 -4.42
C ASP A 153 -0.51 -20.23 -4.28
N TYR A 154 -0.03 -20.11 -3.05
CA TYR A 154 1.38 -20.22 -2.66
C TYR A 154 1.64 -21.40 -1.70
N THR A 155 0.66 -22.30 -1.51
CA THR A 155 0.77 -23.48 -0.62
C THR A 155 2.00 -24.35 -0.89
N LYS A 156 2.46 -24.41 -2.15
CA LYS A 156 3.63 -25.22 -2.56
C LYS A 156 4.92 -24.41 -2.73
N VAL A 157 4.95 -23.14 -2.33
CA VAL A 157 6.15 -22.31 -2.50
C VAL A 157 7.25 -22.73 -1.55
N LYS A 158 8.43 -23.02 -2.10
CA LYS A 158 9.69 -23.18 -1.36
C LYS A 158 10.64 -22.04 -1.74
N TYR A 159 10.58 -20.96 -0.97
CA TYR A 159 11.45 -19.81 -1.13
C TYR A 159 12.87 -20.15 -0.65
N VAL A 160 13.85 -19.93 -1.54
CA VAL A 160 15.27 -20.08 -1.24
C VAL A 160 15.97 -18.72 -1.25
N ASN A 161 15.77 -17.93 -2.31
CA ASN A 161 16.27 -16.56 -2.43
C ASN A 161 15.46 -15.81 -3.51
N ALA A 162 15.81 -14.54 -3.76
CA ALA A 162 15.05 -13.65 -4.63
C ALA A 162 15.15 -13.99 -6.14
N HIS A 163 16.13 -14.81 -6.52
CA HIS A 163 16.48 -15.15 -7.91
C HIS A 163 16.20 -16.61 -8.26
N THR A 164 16.09 -17.50 -7.27
CA THR A 164 15.67 -18.89 -7.48
C THR A 164 14.18 -18.92 -7.79
N LYS A 165 13.80 -19.60 -8.87
CA LYS A 165 12.40 -19.76 -9.26
C LYS A 165 11.62 -20.52 -8.19
N VAL A 166 10.40 -20.07 -7.94
CA VAL A 166 9.42 -20.73 -7.07
C VAL A 166 8.21 -21.16 -7.90
N VAL A 167 7.58 -22.25 -7.48
CA VAL A 167 6.34 -22.75 -8.10
C VAL A 167 5.16 -22.01 -7.47
N ILE A 168 4.42 -21.28 -8.31
CA ILE A 168 3.23 -20.50 -7.93
C ILE A 168 2.03 -21.12 -8.65
N ILE A 169 0.90 -21.25 -7.98
CA ILE A 169 -0.29 -21.87 -8.55
C ILE A 169 -1.26 -20.79 -9.00
N CYS A 170 -1.58 -20.77 -10.29
CA CYS A 170 -2.70 -20.00 -10.80
C CYS A 170 -3.95 -20.85 -10.81
N GLU A 171 -5.02 -20.39 -10.19
CA GLU A 171 -6.33 -21.09 -10.23
C GLU A 171 -6.80 -21.38 -11.66
N LYS A 172 -6.46 -20.52 -12.63
CA LYS A 172 -6.87 -20.66 -14.04
C LYS A 172 -5.98 -21.58 -14.87
N HIS A 173 -4.68 -21.65 -14.57
CA HIS A 173 -3.68 -22.25 -15.49
C HIS A 173 -2.77 -23.28 -14.83
N GLY A 174 -3.00 -23.58 -13.55
CA GLY A 174 -2.18 -24.49 -12.78
C GLY A 174 -0.83 -23.91 -12.34
N PRO A 175 0.12 -24.77 -11.95
CA PRO A 175 1.43 -24.35 -11.46
C PRO A 175 2.29 -23.73 -12.56
N PHE A 176 3.01 -22.67 -12.23
CA PHE A 176 4.00 -22.04 -13.10
C PHE A 176 5.19 -21.54 -12.27
N GLU A 177 6.35 -21.39 -12.91
CA GLU A 177 7.58 -20.98 -12.23
C GLU A 177 7.92 -19.52 -12.48
N GLN A 178 8.23 -18.78 -11.42
CA GLN A 178 8.78 -17.42 -11.50
C GLN A 178 9.77 -17.12 -10.39
N THR A 179 10.69 -16.20 -10.65
CA THR A 179 11.53 -15.67 -9.57
C THR A 179 10.68 -14.79 -8.64
N PRO A 180 10.88 -14.85 -7.30
CA PRO A 180 10.19 -14.00 -6.36
C PRO A 180 10.30 -12.51 -6.67
N THR A 181 11.47 -12.04 -7.11
CA THR A 181 11.69 -10.63 -7.47
C THR A 181 10.75 -10.19 -8.59
N ASP A 182 10.70 -10.96 -9.68
CA ASP A 182 9.83 -10.65 -10.82
C ASP A 182 8.37 -10.72 -10.44
N HIS A 183 7.98 -11.71 -9.66
CA HIS A 183 6.60 -11.90 -9.24
C HIS A 183 6.10 -10.74 -8.37
N LEU A 184 6.93 -10.31 -7.40
CA LEU A 184 6.64 -9.17 -6.52
C LEU A 184 6.64 -7.82 -7.25
N ARG A 185 7.34 -7.71 -8.40
CA ARG A 185 7.26 -6.54 -9.30
C ARG A 185 5.96 -6.51 -10.13
N GLY A 186 5.06 -7.46 -9.92
CA GLY A 186 3.78 -7.55 -10.61
C GLY A 186 3.79 -8.41 -11.87
N LYS A 187 4.87 -9.17 -12.16
CA LYS A 187 4.78 -10.21 -13.19
C LYS A 187 3.85 -11.31 -12.66
N GLY A 188 2.75 -11.55 -13.36
CA GLY A 188 1.81 -12.62 -13.05
C GLY A 188 2.07 -13.87 -13.90
N CYS A 189 1.16 -14.83 -13.85
CA CYS A 189 1.21 -16.02 -14.69
C CYS A 189 1.41 -15.63 -16.17
N PRO A 190 2.41 -16.18 -16.88
CA PRO A 190 2.66 -15.86 -18.29
C PRO A 190 1.44 -16.21 -19.16
N ARG A 191 0.75 -17.30 -18.82
CA ARG A 191 -0.54 -17.70 -19.43
C ARG A 191 -1.71 -16.78 -19.04
N CYS A 192 -1.56 -15.86 -18.09
CA CYS A 192 -2.55 -14.81 -17.86
C CYS A 192 -2.23 -13.50 -18.59
N LYS A 193 -0.99 -13.32 -19.07
CA LYS A 193 -0.52 -12.06 -19.66
C LYS A 193 -0.50 -12.10 -21.19
N GLU A 194 -0.38 -13.28 -21.80
CA GLU A 194 -0.67 -13.44 -23.22
C GLU A 194 -2.18 -13.31 -23.46
N SER A 195 -2.51 -12.57 -24.52
CA SER A 195 -3.80 -12.47 -25.20
C SER A 195 -4.33 -13.85 -25.63
N LEU A 196 -4.80 -14.62 -24.65
CA LEU A 196 -5.17 -16.03 -24.78
C LEU A 196 -6.62 -16.28 -25.21
N GLY A 197 -7.45 -15.26 -25.33
CA GLY A 197 -8.80 -15.40 -25.87
C GLY A 197 -8.77 -15.91 -27.31
N GLU A 198 -8.26 -15.07 -28.22
CA GLU A 198 -8.15 -15.41 -29.64
C GLU A 198 -7.28 -16.66 -29.89
N LYS A 199 -6.13 -16.81 -29.20
CA LYS A 199 -5.29 -18.02 -29.36
C LYS A 199 -6.06 -19.29 -28.98
N ARG A 200 -6.84 -19.25 -27.89
CA ARG A 200 -7.62 -20.39 -27.43
C ARG A 200 -8.85 -20.66 -28.30
N ILE A 201 -9.52 -19.62 -28.81
CA ILE A 201 -10.58 -19.76 -29.82
C ILE A 201 -10.01 -20.46 -31.06
N ASN A 202 -8.85 -20.02 -31.53
CA ASN A 202 -8.15 -20.62 -32.67
C ASN A 202 -7.80 -22.11 -32.43
N GLU A 203 -7.28 -22.47 -31.25
CA GLU A 203 -7.00 -23.86 -30.89
C GLU A 203 -8.27 -24.71 -30.81
N ILE A 204 -9.36 -24.19 -30.23
CA ILE A 204 -10.65 -24.89 -30.14
C ILE A 204 -11.22 -25.14 -31.54
N LEU A 205 -11.28 -24.11 -32.39
CA LEU A 205 -11.80 -24.25 -33.76
C LEU A 205 -10.98 -25.23 -34.59
N LYS A 206 -9.65 -25.26 -34.42
CA LYS A 206 -8.78 -26.27 -35.04
C LYS A 206 -9.05 -27.68 -34.53
N THR A 207 -9.23 -27.85 -33.22
CA THR A 207 -9.50 -29.15 -32.60
C THR A 207 -10.84 -29.71 -33.05
N LEU A 208 -11.82 -28.84 -33.28
CA LEU A 208 -13.13 -29.18 -33.83
C LEU A 208 -13.13 -29.34 -35.36
N ASN A 209 -11.98 -29.21 -36.02
CA ASN A 209 -11.82 -29.31 -37.47
C ASN A 209 -12.74 -28.37 -38.28
N MET A 210 -13.03 -27.19 -37.73
CA MET A 210 -13.87 -26.18 -38.39
C MET A 210 -13.07 -25.40 -39.45
N ASN A 211 -13.72 -25.02 -40.54
CA ASN A 211 -13.16 -24.07 -41.50
C ASN A 211 -13.40 -22.64 -41.00
N PHE A 212 -12.34 -21.87 -40.75
CA PHE A 212 -12.47 -20.50 -40.24
C PHE A 212 -11.34 -19.60 -40.74
N ARG A 213 -11.59 -18.29 -40.74
CA ARG A 213 -10.61 -17.26 -41.06
C ARG A 213 -10.47 -16.27 -39.91
N ARG A 214 -9.23 -15.86 -39.64
CA ARG A 214 -8.89 -14.84 -38.64
C ARG A 214 -8.97 -13.45 -39.25
N GLN A 215 -9.29 -12.44 -38.44
CA GLN A 215 -9.40 -11.04 -38.90
C GLN A 215 -10.30 -10.93 -40.14
N TYR A 216 -11.48 -11.55 -40.06
CA TYR A 216 -12.42 -11.62 -41.17
C TYR A 216 -12.96 -10.22 -41.49
N ARG A 217 -12.80 -9.76 -42.72
CA ARG A 217 -13.19 -8.41 -43.13
C ARG A 217 -14.38 -8.50 -44.08
N ILE A 218 -15.40 -7.71 -43.78
CA ILE A 218 -16.58 -7.52 -44.63
C ILE A 218 -16.53 -6.07 -45.11
N PRO A 219 -16.29 -5.79 -46.41
CA PRO A 219 -16.09 -4.43 -46.93
C PRO A 219 -17.19 -3.44 -46.53
N GLU A 220 -18.41 -3.92 -46.37
CA GLU A 220 -19.60 -3.14 -46.01
C GLU A 220 -19.64 -2.76 -44.52
N CYS A 221 -18.86 -3.42 -43.67
CA CYS A 221 -18.72 -3.11 -42.24
C CYS A 221 -17.49 -2.22 -42.02
N GLN A 222 -17.68 -0.90 -42.12
CA GLN A 222 -16.60 0.08 -42.02
C GLN A 222 -16.98 1.32 -41.20
N ASP A 223 -15.98 1.92 -40.58
CA ASP A 223 -16.01 3.32 -40.12
C ASP A 223 -15.13 4.16 -41.08
N LYS A 224 -13.94 4.61 -40.66
CA LYS A 224 -12.92 5.18 -41.56
C LYS A 224 -12.19 4.13 -42.41
N GLN A 225 -12.15 2.89 -41.91
CA GLN A 225 -11.59 1.72 -42.56
C GLN A 225 -12.48 0.50 -42.27
N VAL A 226 -12.34 -0.55 -43.07
CA VAL A 226 -13.06 -1.81 -42.86
C VAL A 226 -12.69 -2.41 -41.50
N LEU A 227 -13.71 -2.65 -40.67
CA LEU A 227 -13.53 -3.19 -39.33
C LEU A 227 -13.35 -4.72 -39.40
N PRO A 228 -12.22 -5.26 -38.92
CA PRO A 228 -12.01 -6.70 -38.91
C PRO A 228 -12.79 -7.35 -37.77
N PHE A 229 -13.36 -8.51 -38.04
CA PHE A 229 -13.89 -9.42 -37.03
C PHE A 229 -12.83 -10.42 -36.58
N ASP A 230 -12.78 -10.82 -35.31
CA ASP A 230 -11.70 -11.70 -34.82
C ASP A 230 -11.67 -13.04 -35.56
N PHE A 231 -12.83 -13.68 -35.73
CA PHE A 231 -12.99 -14.91 -36.50
C PHE A 231 -14.27 -14.91 -37.34
N GLY A 232 -14.21 -15.49 -38.54
CA GLY A 232 -15.37 -15.89 -39.34
C GLY A 232 -15.37 -17.39 -39.58
N VAL A 233 -16.43 -18.07 -39.16
CA VAL A 233 -16.60 -19.52 -39.33
C VAL A 233 -17.34 -19.79 -40.63
N LEU A 234 -16.76 -20.63 -41.47
CA LEU A 234 -17.22 -20.95 -42.82
C LEU A 234 -17.67 -22.41 -42.88
N ASN A 235 -18.62 -22.71 -43.76
CA ASN A 235 -18.95 -24.09 -44.09
C ASN A 235 -17.98 -24.67 -45.15
N GLU A 236 -18.20 -25.93 -45.53
CA GLU A 236 -17.39 -26.62 -46.56
C GLU A 236 -17.43 -25.93 -47.94
N LYS A 237 -18.49 -25.17 -48.22
CA LYS A 237 -18.66 -24.39 -49.46
C LYS A 237 -18.11 -22.96 -49.36
N ASN A 238 -17.36 -22.64 -48.30
CA ASN A 238 -16.85 -21.31 -47.98
C ASN A 238 -17.92 -20.22 -47.78
N CYS A 239 -19.16 -20.59 -47.44
CA CYS A 239 -20.19 -19.63 -47.03
C CYS A 239 -20.06 -19.34 -45.53
N LEU A 240 -20.14 -18.06 -45.15
CA LEU A 240 -20.11 -17.61 -43.76
C LEU A 240 -21.32 -18.14 -42.99
N GLN A 241 -21.08 -18.81 -41.87
CA GLN A 241 -22.11 -19.30 -40.95
C GLN A 241 -22.34 -18.29 -39.82
N PHE A 242 -21.27 -17.90 -39.12
CA PHE A 242 -21.32 -16.92 -38.05
C PHE A 242 -19.95 -16.25 -37.82
N LEU A 243 -19.97 -15.11 -37.14
CA LEU A 243 -18.79 -14.33 -36.74
C LEU A 243 -18.55 -14.45 -35.24
N ILE A 244 -17.30 -14.31 -34.81
CA ILE A 244 -16.91 -14.33 -33.39
C ILE A 244 -16.09 -13.08 -33.08
N GLU A 245 -16.44 -12.41 -31.97
CA GLU A 245 -15.71 -11.28 -31.39
C GLU A 245 -15.29 -11.62 -29.95
N PHE A 246 -14.01 -11.44 -29.64
CA PHE A 246 -13.47 -11.60 -28.29
C PHE A 246 -13.24 -10.24 -27.63
N GLN A 247 -14.15 -9.87 -26.73
CA GLN A 247 -14.05 -8.63 -26.00
C GLN A 247 -13.13 -8.77 -24.79
N GLY A 248 -11.92 -8.23 -24.94
CA GLY A 248 -10.91 -8.13 -23.89
C GLY A 248 -11.28 -7.12 -22.78
N SER A 249 -10.47 -7.08 -21.71
CA SER A 249 -10.68 -6.12 -20.60
C SER A 249 -10.57 -4.65 -21.02
N GLN A 250 -9.97 -4.39 -22.19
CA GLN A 250 -9.79 -3.07 -22.81
C GLN A 250 -11.12 -2.45 -23.29
N HIS A 251 -12.18 -3.25 -23.45
CA HIS A 251 -13.54 -2.77 -23.76
C HIS A 251 -14.29 -2.22 -22.53
N PHE A 252 -13.73 -2.42 -21.32
CA PHE A 252 -14.42 -2.08 -20.06
C PHE A 252 -13.71 -1.00 -19.24
N HIS A 253 -12.43 -0.76 -19.48
CA HIS A 253 -11.65 0.23 -18.74
C HIS A 253 -10.68 0.95 -19.68
N PRO A 254 -10.57 2.29 -19.60
CA PRO A 254 -9.57 3.03 -20.33
C PRO A 254 -8.17 2.59 -19.88
N VAL A 255 -7.27 2.39 -20.84
CA VAL A 255 -5.88 2.03 -20.58
C VAL A 255 -5.00 3.19 -21.01
N ASP A 256 -4.46 3.93 -20.04
CA ASP A 256 -3.64 5.14 -20.28
C ASP A 256 -2.49 4.92 -21.27
N ARG A 257 -1.93 3.70 -21.30
CA ARG A 257 -0.85 3.31 -22.21
C ARG A 257 -1.26 3.28 -23.69
N TRP A 258 -2.55 3.23 -23.98
CA TRP A 258 -3.13 3.09 -25.31
C TRP A 258 -4.17 4.18 -25.56
N GLY A 259 -3.85 5.44 -25.25
CA GLY A 259 -4.69 6.60 -25.60
C GLY A 259 -5.84 6.92 -24.64
N GLY A 260 -5.88 6.29 -23.46
CA GLY A 260 -6.79 6.70 -22.37
C GLY A 260 -8.27 6.58 -22.73
N GLU A 261 -9.05 7.60 -22.37
CA GLU A 261 -10.51 7.66 -22.57
C GLU A 261 -10.92 7.81 -24.04
N GLU A 262 -10.12 8.48 -24.88
CA GLU A 262 -10.46 8.70 -26.29
C GLU A 262 -10.51 7.38 -27.08
N ASN A 263 -9.51 6.51 -26.89
CA ASN A 263 -9.49 5.19 -27.53
C ASN A 263 -10.56 4.25 -26.96
N PHE A 264 -10.97 4.43 -25.71
CA PHE A 264 -12.06 3.67 -25.12
C PHE A 264 -13.40 3.95 -25.81
N VAL A 265 -13.70 5.23 -26.10
CA VAL A 265 -14.90 5.64 -26.85
C VAL A 265 -14.88 5.10 -28.28
N VAL A 266 -13.71 5.12 -28.94
CA VAL A 266 -13.57 4.56 -30.29
C VAL A 266 -13.84 3.05 -30.30
N ILE A 267 -13.33 2.31 -29.31
CA ILE A 267 -13.57 0.87 -29.18
C ILE A 267 -15.07 0.58 -29.00
N GLN A 268 -15.77 1.35 -28.16
CA GLN A 268 -17.22 1.19 -27.95
C GLN A 268 -18.02 1.48 -29.24
N ASN A 269 -17.66 2.53 -29.98
CA ASN A 269 -18.31 2.85 -31.25
C ASN A 269 -18.09 1.75 -32.29
N HIS A 270 -16.88 1.18 -32.38
CA HIS A 270 -16.60 0.07 -33.31
C HIS A 270 -17.41 -1.18 -32.97
N ASP A 271 -17.56 -1.52 -31.69
CA ASP A 271 -18.38 -2.65 -31.25
C ASP A 271 -19.85 -2.45 -31.65
N GLU A 272 -20.38 -1.23 -31.51
CA GLU A 272 -21.75 -0.90 -31.86
C GLU A 272 -21.99 -0.98 -33.38
N ILE A 273 -21.05 -0.50 -34.19
CA ILE A 273 -21.10 -0.61 -35.66
C ILE A 273 -21.14 -2.08 -36.07
N LYS A 274 -20.23 -2.91 -35.53
CA LYS A 274 -20.17 -4.35 -35.82
C LYS A 274 -21.47 -5.06 -35.46
N LYS A 275 -22.01 -4.79 -34.27
CA LYS A 275 -23.26 -5.38 -33.78
C LYS A 275 -24.44 -5.00 -34.68
N THR A 276 -24.61 -3.72 -34.95
CA THR A 276 -25.68 -3.19 -35.79
C THR A 276 -25.59 -3.73 -37.23
N PHE A 277 -24.37 -3.87 -37.76
CA PHE A 277 -24.15 -4.45 -39.08
C PHE A 277 -24.59 -5.91 -39.15
N CYS A 278 -24.23 -6.72 -38.15
CA CYS A 278 -24.62 -8.13 -38.09
C CYS A 278 -26.14 -8.30 -37.96
N GLU A 279 -26.79 -7.47 -37.14
CA GLU A 279 -28.24 -7.46 -36.98
C GLU A 279 -28.97 -7.09 -38.28
N ARG A 280 -28.50 -6.06 -39.00
CA ARG A 280 -29.12 -5.63 -40.27
C ARG A 280 -28.98 -6.64 -41.40
N ASN A 281 -27.87 -7.36 -41.45
CA ASN A 281 -27.58 -8.34 -42.50
C ASN A 281 -27.98 -9.77 -42.11
N ASN A 282 -28.63 -9.93 -40.95
CA ASN A 282 -29.02 -11.23 -40.40
C ASN A 282 -27.85 -12.23 -40.30
N ILE A 283 -26.67 -11.74 -39.92
CA ILE A 283 -25.45 -12.53 -39.72
C ILE A 283 -25.34 -12.85 -38.21
N PRO A 284 -25.29 -14.13 -37.81
CA PRO A 284 -25.09 -14.48 -36.41
C PRO A 284 -23.72 -13.99 -35.90
N LEU A 285 -23.72 -13.26 -34.79
CA LEU A 285 -22.52 -12.75 -34.12
C LEU A 285 -22.42 -13.32 -32.70
N LEU A 286 -21.33 -14.04 -32.42
CA LEU A 286 -20.99 -14.56 -31.10
C LEU A 286 -20.00 -13.63 -30.40
N THR A 287 -20.49 -12.82 -29.46
CA THR A 287 -19.63 -12.00 -28.60
C THR A 287 -19.18 -12.78 -27.37
N ILE A 288 -17.88 -12.98 -27.23
CA ILE A 288 -17.27 -13.70 -26.12
C ILE A 288 -16.49 -12.72 -25.25
N PHE A 289 -16.87 -12.63 -23.99
CA PHE A 289 -16.20 -11.76 -23.03
C PHE A 289 -15.01 -12.45 -22.36
N TYR A 290 -14.00 -11.68 -21.99
CA TYR A 290 -12.78 -12.19 -21.33
C TYR A 290 -13.02 -12.89 -19.97
N TRP A 291 -14.17 -12.68 -19.34
CA TRP A 291 -14.57 -13.38 -18.12
C TRP A 291 -15.31 -14.69 -18.37
N ASN A 292 -15.62 -15.05 -19.62
CA ASN A 292 -16.24 -16.32 -19.94
C ASN A 292 -15.28 -17.47 -19.57
N LYS A 293 -15.68 -18.28 -18.60
CA LYS A 293 -14.90 -19.42 -18.08
C LYS A 293 -15.03 -20.68 -18.94
N ASN A 294 -16.14 -20.82 -19.68
CA ASN A 294 -16.50 -22.01 -20.46
C ASN A 294 -16.46 -21.73 -21.97
N LEU A 295 -15.33 -21.19 -22.44
CA LEU A 295 -15.13 -20.80 -23.83
C LEU A 295 -15.47 -21.92 -24.83
N GLU A 296 -15.06 -23.15 -24.53
CA GLU A 296 -15.25 -24.30 -25.40
C GLU A 296 -16.73 -24.70 -25.53
N GLU A 297 -17.46 -24.68 -24.43
CA GLU A 297 -18.90 -24.97 -24.39
C GLU A 297 -19.69 -23.91 -25.16
N THR A 298 -19.36 -22.63 -24.95
CA THR A 298 -19.99 -21.52 -25.69
C THR A 298 -19.78 -21.63 -27.20
N ILE A 299 -18.58 -22.03 -27.64
CA ILE A 299 -18.29 -22.22 -29.06
C ILE A 299 -19.04 -23.45 -29.60
N LYS A 300 -19.08 -24.56 -28.85
CA LYS A 300 -19.83 -25.77 -29.23
C LYS A 300 -21.32 -25.50 -29.37
N ASP A 301 -21.91 -24.74 -28.45
CA ASP A 301 -23.33 -24.35 -28.50
C ASP A 301 -23.63 -23.46 -29.72
N ALA A 302 -22.72 -22.53 -30.03
CA ALA A 302 -22.85 -21.68 -31.22
C ALA A 302 -22.76 -22.50 -32.51
N ILE A 303 -21.82 -23.44 -32.59
CA ILE A 303 -21.70 -24.36 -33.73
C ILE A 303 -22.99 -25.18 -33.86
N ALA A 304 -23.50 -25.77 -32.79
CA ALA A 304 -24.73 -26.57 -32.81
C ALA A 304 -25.98 -25.76 -33.21
N ARG A 305 -25.95 -24.43 -33.04
CA ARG A 305 -27.07 -23.54 -33.35
C ARG A 305 -27.02 -22.98 -34.78
N TYR A 306 -25.83 -22.81 -35.34
CA TYR A 306 -25.61 -22.05 -36.57
C TYR A 306 -24.92 -22.82 -37.68
N CYS A 307 -24.47 -24.06 -37.44
CA CYS A 307 -23.88 -24.97 -38.44
C CYS A 307 -24.69 -26.26 -38.51
#